data_AF-A0A2N6VFN5-F1
#
_entry.id   AF-A0A2N6VFN5-F1
#
_cell.length_a   1.000
_cell.length_b   1.000
_cell.length_c   1.000
_cell.angle_alpha   90.00
_cell.angle_beta   90.00
_cell.angle_gamma   90.00
#
_symmetry.space_group_name_H-M   'P 1'
#
loop_
_entity.id
_entity.type
_entity.pdbx_description
1 polymer ?
#
loop_
_entity_poly.entity_id
_entity_poly.type
_entity_poly.pdbx_seq_one_letter_code
_entity_poly.pdbx_strand_id
1 'polypeptide(L)'
;PVPDLIVVNDGDLTYAKVRLDERGLKTVRTHFGDLNDSLAQLVVLGSVWDMARDAEIPVTDYISLVCDNLEHLVHSTGLQTHLRQLETAVFSYTPPALRDTAAER
;
A
#
# COMPACT_ATOMS: atom_id res chain seq x y z
N PRO A 1 -24.80 5.19 10.24
CA PRO A 1 -23.33 5.26 10.48
C PRO A 1 -22.61 5.13 9.13
N VAL A 2 -21.44 5.76 8.95
CA VAL A 2 -20.62 5.68 7.73
C VAL A 2 -19.37 4.87 8.05
N PRO A 3 -18.92 3.93 7.19
CA PRO A 3 -17.73 3.13 7.44
C PRO A 3 -16.44 3.97 7.42
N ASP A 4 -15.41 3.48 8.13
CA ASP A 4 -14.08 4.10 8.19
C ASP A 4 -13.15 3.69 7.03
N LEU A 5 -13.48 2.58 6.35
CA LEU A 5 -12.80 2.10 5.15
C LEU A 5 -13.81 1.48 4.18
N ILE A 6 -13.71 1.83 2.90
CA ILE A 6 -14.44 1.19 1.81
C ILE A 6 -13.41 0.67 0.82
N VAL A 7 -13.37 -0.64 0.62
CA VAL A 7 -12.52 -1.28 -0.39
C VAL A 7 -13.31 -1.42 -1.68
N VAL A 8 -13.07 -0.51 -2.63
CA VAL A 8 -13.64 -0.62 -3.97
C VAL A 8 -12.88 -1.71 -4.74
N ASN A 9 -13.58 -2.44 -5.61
CA ASN A 9 -13.03 -3.63 -6.30
C ASN A 9 -12.56 -4.73 -5.32
N ASP A 10 -13.30 -4.89 -4.21
CA ASP A 10 -13.16 -6.08 -3.38
C ASP A 10 -13.31 -7.37 -4.21
N GLY A 11 -12.51 -8.37 -3.89
CA GLY A 11 -12.41 -9.59 -4.69
C GLY A 11 -11.66 -9.47 -6.02
N ASP A 12 -11.13 -8.28 -6.36
CA ASP A 12 -10.35 -8.01 -7.58
C ASP A 12 -11.04 -8.52 -8.87
N LEU A 13 -12.35 -8.26 -8.99
CA LEU A 13 -13.18 -8.85 -10.05
C LEU A 13 -13.05 -8.14 -11.40
N THR A 14 -12.41 -6.97 -11.44
CA THR A 14 -12.16 -6.24 -12.68
C THR A 14 -10.84 -5.48 -12.62
N TYR A 15 -10.35 -5.07 -13.80
CA TYR A 15 -9.17 -4.21 -13.86
C TYR A 15 -9.57 -2.77 -13.56
N ALA A 16 -9.34 -2.34 -12.32
CA ALA A 16 -9.61 -0.99 -11.87
C ALA A 16 -8.46 -0.45 -11.01
N LYS A 17 -8.04 0.79 -11.27
CA LYS A 17 -7.26 1.57 -10.30
C LYS A 17 -8.24 2.24 -9.36
N VAL A 18 -8.15 1.93 -8.07
CA VAL A 18 -9.03 2.52 -7.06
C VAL A 18 -8.26 3.52 -6.20
N ARG A 19 -9.00 4.42 -5.54
CA ARG A 19 -8.46 5.48 -4.69
C ARG A 19 -9.12 5.44 -3.34
N LEU A 20 -8.29 5.39 -2.31
CA LEU A 20 -8.74 5.62 -0.95
C LEU A 20 -8.89 7.13 -0.76
N ASP A 21 -10.01 7.52 -0.14
CA ASP A 21 -10.13 8.89 0.34
C ASP A 21 -9.21 9.11 1.56
N GLU A 22 -9.13 10.36 2.03
CA GLU A 22 -8.27 10.71 3.16
C GLU A 22 -8.59 9.88 4.42
N ARG A 23 -9.88 9.58 4.65
CA ARG A 23 -10.31 8.74 5.78
C ARG A 23 -9.82 7.32 5.61
N GLY A 24 -10.04 6.71 4.45
CA GLY A 24 -9.59 5.37 4.13
C GLY A 24 -8.07 5.23 4.25
N LEU A 25 -7.30 6.21 3.75
CA LEU A 25 -5.84 6.23 3.92
C LEU A 25 -5.43 6.26 5.39
N LYS A 26 -6.07 7.10 6.21
CA LYS A 26 -5.80 7.18 7.64
C LYS A 26 -6.13 5.86 8.36
N THR A 27 -7.27 5.27 8.02
CA THR A 27 -7.70 3.98 8.56
C THR A 27 -6.71 2.89 8.20
N VAL A 28 -6.32 2.78 6.93
CA VAL A 28 -5.34 1.80 6.45
C VAL A 28 -3.99 1.95 7.17
N ARG A 29 -3.46 3.17 7.34
CA ARG A 29 -2.18 3.36 8.06
C ARG A 29 -2.19 2.86 9.49
N THR A 30 -3.36 2.85 10.13
CA THR A 30 -3.49 2.53 11.57
C THR A 30 -3.97 1.09 11.80
N HIS A 31 -4.77 0.57 10.88
CA HIS A 31 -5.54 -0.67 11.03
C HIS A 31 -5.33 -1.66 9.88
N PHE A 32 -4.28 -1.51 9.06
CA PHE A 32 -4.03 -2.45 7.96
C PHE A 32 -3.91 -3.90 8.45
N GLY A 33 -3.19 -4.13 9.56
CA GLY A 33 -3.06 -5.46 10.17
C GLY A 33 -4.37 -6.08 10.65
N ASP A 34 -5.44 -5.30 10.81
CA ASP A 34 -6.77 -5.80 11.18
C ASP A 34 -7.54 -6.40 9.97
N LEU A 35 -7.03 -6.21 8.74
CA LEU A 35 -7.57 -6.84 7.54
C LEU A 35 -7.23 -8.33 7.53
N ASN A 36 -8.22 -9.18 7.82
CA ASN A 36 -8.06 -10.63 7.85
C ASN A 36 -8.20 -11.31 6.47
N ASP A 37 -8.59 -10.56 5.44
CA ASP A 37 -8.71 -11.07 4.07
C ASP A 37 -7.48 -10.70 3.24
N SER A 38 -6.81 -11.74 2.74
CA SER A 38 -5.60 -11.64 1.94
C SER A 38 -5.76 -10.81 0.67
N LEU A 39 -6.90 -10.95 0.00
CA LEU A 39 -7.15 -10.31 -1.28
C LEU A 39 -7.50 -8.84 -1.06
N ALA A 40 -8.26 -8.53 0.00
CA ALA A 40 -8.50 -7.16 0.43
C ALA A 40 -7.19 -6.42 0.78
N GLN A 41 -6.25 -7.07 1.47
CA GLN A 41 -4.92 -6.52 1.72
C GLN A 41 -4.18 -6.17 0.42
N LEU A 42 -4.23 -7.05 -0.58
CA LEU A 42 -3.57 -6.82 -1.88
C LEU A 42 -4.24 -5.70 -2.68
N VAL A 43 -5.57 -5.61 -2.68
CA VAL A 43 -6.30 -4.51 -3.31
C VAL A 43 -5.92 -3.19 -2.64
N VAL A 44 -5.91 -3.14 -1.30
CA VAL A 44 -5.54 -1.94 -0.55
C VAL A 44 -4.09 -1.52 -0.83
N LEU A 45 -3.12 -2.43 -0.72
CA LEU A 45 -1.71 -2.09 -1.00
C LEU A 45 -1.48 -1.71 -2.46
N GLY A 46 -2.13 -2.40 -3.40
CA GLY A 46 -2.10 -2.05 -4.82
C GLY A 46 -2.64 -0.65 -5.08
N SER A 47 -3.70 -0.26 -4.38
CA SER A 47 -4.28 1.09 -4.45
C SER A 47 -3.31 2.15 -3.93
N VAL A 48 -2.70 1.92 -2.77
CA VAL A 48 -1.73 2.85 -2.17
C VAL A 48 -0.47 2.97 -3.05
N TRP A 49 0.00 1.85 -3.61
CA TRP A 49 1.09 1.86 -4.60
C TRP A 49 0.74 2.69 -5.84
N ASP A 50 -0.45 2.50 -6.40
CA ASP A 50 -0.90 3.25 -7.56
C ASP A 50 -1.02 4.75 -7.28
N MET A 51 -1.51 5.13 -6.10
CA MET A 51 -1.58 6.53 -5.66
C MET A 51 -0.19 7.16 -5.53
N ALA A 52 0.76 6.42 -4.95
CA ALA A 52 2.15 6.89 -4.84
C ALA A 52 2.81 7.06 -6.22
N ARG A 53 2.62 6.09 -7.11
CA ARG A 53 3.16 6.13 -8.49
C ARG A 53 2.58 7.27 -9.31
N ASP A 54 1.30 7.57 -9.10
CA ASP A 54 0.59 8.66 -9.79
C ASP A 54 0.81 10.02 -9.10
N ALA A 55 1.71 10.10 -8.12
CA ALA A 55 2.06 11.31 -7.35
C ALA A 55 0.90 11.95 -6.58
N GLU A 56 -0.10 11.16 -6.19
CA GLU A 56 -1.24 11.62 -5.38
C GLU A 56 -0.92 11.60 -3.87
N ILE A 57 0.01 10.74 -3.45
CA ILE A 57 0.55 10.68 -2.09
C ILE A 57 2.08 10.55 -2.13
N PRO A 58 2.79 10.94 -1.07
CA PRO A 58 4.22 10.65 -0.91
C PRO A 58 4.53 9.15 -1.03
N VAL A 59 5.54 8.78 -1.81
CA VAL A 59 5.99 7.37 -1.91
C VAL A 59 6.45 6.79 -0.57
N THR A 60 6.93 7.63 0.34
CA THR A 60 7.33 7.26 1.70
C THR A 60 6.17 6.69 2.52
N ASP A 61 4.93 7.04 2.17
CA ASP A 61 3.75 6.51 2.82
C ASP A 61 3.48 5.06 2.44
N TYR A 62 3.67 4.73 1.16
CA TYR A 62 3.62 3.35 0.68
C TYR A 62 4.75 2.50 1.30
N ILE A 63 5.97 3.03 1.31
CA ILE A 63 7.13 2.37 1.93
C ILE A 63 6.85 2.06 3.41
N SER A 64 6.38 3.06 4.16
CA SER A 64 6.04 2.88 5.58
C SER A 64 4.94 1.83 5.76
N LEU A 65 3.86 1.91 4.99
CA LEU A 65 2.75 0.98 5.09
C LEU A 65 3.18 -0.47 4.88
N VAL A 66 4.02 -0.75 3.87
CA VAL A 66 4.52 -2.10 3.61
C VAL A 66 5.46 -2.56 4.72
N CYS A 67 6.48 -1.76 5.08
CA CYS A 67 7.46 -2.13 6.12
C CYS A 67 6.80 -2.36 7.49
N ASP A 68 5.86 -1.50 7.87
CA ASP A 68 5.18 -1.57 9.17
C ASP A 68 4.22 -2.77 9.28
N ASN A 69 3.87 -3.42 8.16
CA ASN A 69 2.88 -4.51 8.12
C ASN A 69 3.42 -5.81 7.50
N LEU A 70 4.75 -5.97 7.34
CA LEU A 70 5.35 -7.15 6.72
C LEU A 70 4.89 -8.47 7.37
N GLU A 71 4.68 -8.48 8.69
CA GLU A 71 4.23 -9.68 9.43
C GLU A 71 2.79 -10.11 9.09
N HIS A 72 1.97 -9.18 8.59
CA HIS A 72 0.59 -9.45 8.19
C HIS A 72 0.49 -9.92 6.72
N LEU A 73 1.56 -9.76 5.94
CA LEU A 73 1.61 -10.12 4.51
C LEU A 73 2.04 -11.57 4.31
N VAL A 74 1.16 -12.52 4.66
CA VAL A 74 1.49 -13.96 4.68
C VAL A 74 1.22 -14.71 3.35
N HIS A 75 0.88 -13.99 2.27
CA HIS A 75 0.54 -14.60 0.98
C HIS A 75 1.66 -14.47 -0.05
N SER A 76 2.18 -15.61 -0.51
CA SER A 76 3.47 -15.71 -1.22
C SER A 76 3.57 -14.88 -2.51
N THR A 77 2.54 -14.85 -3.35
CA THR A 77 2.55 -14.10 -4.62
C THR A 77 2.36 -12.59 -4.44
N GLY A 78 1.49 -12.20 -3.51
CA GLY A 78 1.24 -10.81 -3.15
C GLY A 78 2.46 -10.18 -2.48
N LEU A 79 3.08 -10.89 -1.54
CA LEU A 79 4.29 -10.46 -0.86
C LEU A 79 5.43 -10.20 -1.86
N GLN A 80 5.71 -11.14 -2.77
CA GLN A 80 6.75 -10.94 -3.79
C GLN A 80 6.48 -9.72 -4.69
N THR A 81 5.21 -9.46 -4.99
CA THR A 81 4.83 -8.29 -5.79
C THR A 81 5.11 -6.99 -5.06
N HIS A 82 4.72 -6.91 -3.78
CA HIS A 82 4.97 -5.72 -2.98
C HIS A 82 6.45 -5.53 -2.63
N LEU A 83 7.25 -6.60 -2.46
CA LEU A 83 8.70 -6.46 -2.29
C LEU A 83 9.38 -5.86 -3.53
N ARG A 84 9.00 -6.28 -4.75
CA ARG A 84 9.50 -5.67 -5.99
C ARG A 84 9.04 -4.21 -6.13
N GLN A 85 7.81 -3.91 -5.75
CA GLN A 85 7.29 -2.55 -5.75
C GLN A 85 8.01 -1.69 -4.70
N LEU A 86 8.36 -2.23 -3.53
CA LEU A 86 9.12 -1.54 -2.50
C LEU A 86 10.51 -1.14 -3.00
N GLU A 87 11.23 -2.05 -3.67
CA GLU A 87 12.49 -1.74 -4.34
C GLU A 87 12.31 -0.60 -5.37
N THR A 88 11.26 -0.71 -6.19
CA THR A 88 10.94 0.34 -7.18
C THR A 88 10.62 1.68 -6.50
N ALA A 89 9.88 1.66 -5.39
CA ALA A 89 9.50 2.82 -4.61
C ALA A 89 10.74 3.56 -4.08
N VAL A 90 11.69 2.82 -3.51
CA VAL A 90 12.94 3.36 -2.97
C VAL A 90 13.82 3.93 -4.09
N PHE A 91 14.10 3.15 -5.14
CA PHE A 91 15.13 3.54 -6.10
C PHE A 91 14.62 4.44 -7.23
N SER A 92 13.34 4.34 -7.61
CA SER A 92 12.79 5.08 -8.74
C SER A 92 11.91 6.27 -8.35
N TYR A 93 11.17 6.18 -7.24
CA TYR A 93 10.16 7.19 -6.88
C TYR A 93 10.55 8.05 -5.66
N THR A 94 11.51 7.62 -4.85
CA THR A 94 11.98 8.41 -3.71
C THR A 94 12.98 9.48 -4.16
N PRO A 95 12.81 10.75 -3.73
CA PRO A 95 13.78 11.81 -4.00
C PRO A 95 15.19 11.41 -3.54
N PRO A 96 16.27 11.76 -4.27
CA PRO A 96 17.62 11.35 -3.91
C PRO A 96 18.02 11.67 -2.47
N ALA A 97 17.56 12.80 -1.93
CA ALA A 97 17.85 13.24 -0.56
C ALA A 97 17.25 12.34 0.54
N LEU A 98 16.27 11.50 0.22
CA LEU A 98 15.57 10.62 1.17
C LEU A 98 15.85 9.13 0.91
N ARG A 99 16.57 8.81 -0.16
CA ARG A 99 16.70 7.42 -0.64
C ARG A 99 17.45 6.53 0.34
N ASP A 100 18.54 7.03 0.92
CA ASP A 100 19.33 6.24 1.87
C ASP A 100 18.50 5.89 3.12
N THR A 101 17.80 6.89 3.68
CA THR A 101 16.88 6.69 4.80
C THR A 101 15.74 5.71 4.45
N ALA A 102 15.22 5.77 3.22
CA ALA A 102 14.18 4.84 2.78
C ALA A 102 14.70 3.42 2.55
N ALA A 103 15.96 3.26 2.15
CA ALA A 103 16.60 1.97 1.90
C ALA A 103 17.04 1.24 3.18
N GLU A 104 17.30 1.98 4.26
CA GLU A 104 17.70 1.45 5.57
C GLU A 104 16.55 0.89 6.41
N ARG A 105 15.30 1.14 6.00
CA ARG A 105 14.10 0.69 6.70
C ARG A 105 13.77 -0.77 6.40
#